data_AF-A0A7V2G416-F1
#
_entry.id   AF-A0A7V2G416-F1
#
_cell.length_a   1.000
_cell.length_b   1.000
_cell.length_c   1.000
_cell.angle_alpha   90.00
_cell.angle_beta   90.00
_cell.angle_gamma   90.00
#
_symmetry.space_group_name_H-M   'P 1'
#
loop_
_entity.id
_entity.type
_entity.pdbx_description
1 polymer ?
#
loop_
_entity_poly.entity_id
_entity_poly.type
_entity_poly.pdbx_seq_one_letter_code
_entity_poly.pdbx_strand_id
1 'polypeptide(L)'
;MQKSLDQKIADIRANPSGSKAFIIADAKDADMAFGITAPGQKRPLNPEKLAKSEIPWKSLEEYREQIREVVAQGLVDIMLLSASNVEQLAMRERLFADSHITPAARANDTSDIWVVRGASYTATPSRPFRSATLNHIKCGAIDCDPDAPTTGADLGLYSVTFTNDLQRDHETLSAFKAFREEAE
;
A
#
# COMPACT_ATOMS: atom_id res chain seq x y z
N MET A 1 -21.01 -5.52 -3.62
CA MET A 1 -20.84 -4.55 -4.73
C MET A 1 -19.75 -5.07 -5.66
N GLN A 2 -19.86 -4.90 -6.98
CA GLN A 2 -18.79 -5.31 -7.90
C GLN A 2 -17.62 -4.31 -7.84
N LYS A 3 -16.38 -4.80 -7.81
CA LYS A 3 -15.19 -3.96 -7.80
C LYS A 3 -14.90 -3.40 -9.19
N SER A 4 -14.48 -2.14 -9.29
CA SER A 4 -14.19 -1.50 -10.58
C SER A 4 -12.94 -2.09 -11.24
N LEU A 5 -11.97 -2.53 -10.44
CA LEU A 5 -10.78 -3.25 -10.92
C LEU A 5 -11.19 -4.49 -11.72
N ASP A 6 -12.03 -5.35 -11.14
CA ASP A 6 -12.46 -6.61 -11.78
C ASP A 6 -13.20 -6.34 -13.09
N GLN A 7 -14.08 -5.34 -13.09
CA GLN A 7 -14.82 -4.93 -14.29
C GLN A 7 -13.88 -4.43 -15.40
N LYS A 8 -12.86 -3.65 -15.05
CA LYS A 8 -11.87 -3.13 -16.00
C LYS A 8 -10.93 -4.22 -16.51
N ILE A 9 -10.49 -5.14 -15.64
CA ILE A 9 -9.69 -6.31 -16.07
C ILE A 9 -10.49 -7.18 -17.04
N ALA A 10 -11.77 -7.43 -16.76
CA ALA A 10 -12.65 -8.17 -17.65
C ALA A 10 -12.79 -7.50 -19.03
N ASP A 11 -12.98 -6.17 -19.07
CA ASP A 11 -13.06 -5.41 -20.32
C ASP A 11 -11.75 -5.49 -21.13
N ILE A 12 -10.60 -5.29 -20.48
CA ILE A 12 -9.28 -5.40 -21.12
C ILE A 12 -9.06 -6.81 -21.67
N ARG A 13 -9.43 -7.85 -20.93
CA ARG A 13 -9.29 -9.25 -21.39
C ARG A 13 -10.21 -9.55 -22.58
N ALA A 14 -11.43 -9.02 -22.59
CA ALA A 14 -12.39 -9.24 -23.68
C ALA A 14 -12.00 -8.50 -24.96
N ASN A 15 -11.34 -7.34 -24.86
CA ASN A 15 -10.90 -6.55 -26.01
C ASN A 15 -9.50 -5.91 -25.79
N PRO A 16 -8.40 -6.69 -25.84
CA PRO A 16 -7.07 -6.20 -25.44
C PRO A 16 -6.52 -5.06 -26.29
N SER A 17 -6.90 -4.97 -27.57
CA SER A 17 -6.42 -3.94 -28.49
C SER A 17 -7.34 -2.73 -28.62
N GLY A 18 -8.58 -2.80 -28.11
CA GLY A 18 -9.59 -1.76 -28.28
C GLY A 18 -10.24 -1.26 -27.00
N SER A 19 -9.96 -1.88 -25.85
CA SER A 19 -10.44 -1.41 -24.56
C SER A 19 -9.91 0.00 -24.26
N LYS A 20 -10.79 0.84 -23.71
CA LYS A 20 -10.44 2.18 -23.20
C LYS A 20 -10.32 2.19 -21.68
N ALA A 21 -10.43 1.03 -21.03
CA ALA A 21 -10.32 0.94 -19.59
C ALA A 21 -8.93 1.38 -19.14
N PHE A 22 -8.90 2.19 -18.08
CA PHE A 22 -7.67 2.64 -17.44
C PHE A 22 -7.82 2.41 -15.93
N ILE A 23 -6.85 1.68 -15.35
CA ILE A 23 -6.84 1.34 -13.93
C ILE A 23 -6.02 2.40 -13.20
N ILE A 24 -6.62 3.03 -12.20
CA ILE A 24 -5.99 4.05 -11.36
C ILE A 24 -5.80 3.48 -9.96
N ALA A 25 -4.57 3.55 -9.47
CA ALA A 25 -4.23 3.20 -8.09
C ALA A 25 -3.73 4.44 -7.35
N ASP A 26 -4.23 4.66 -6.14
CA ASP A 26 -3.69 5.64 -5.21
C ASP A 26 -2.87 4.92 -4.14
N ALA A 27 -1.59 5.33 -3.98
CA ALA A 27 -0.65 4.71 -3.06
C ALA A 27 -0.56 5.50 -1.75
N LYS A 28 -1.02 4.87 -0.66
CA LYS A 28 -1.17 5.45 0.68
C LYS A 28 -0.52 4.58 1.77
N ASP A 29 0.68 4.12 1.47
CA ASP A 29 1.55 3.29 2.32
C ASP A 29 2.78 4.06 2.82
N ALA A 30 2.76 5.40 2.73
CA ALA A 30 3.89 6.26 3.09
C ALA A 30 4.30 6.14 4.56
N ASP A 31 3.37 5.71 5.43
CA ASP A 31 3.60 5.46 6.85
C ASP A 31 4.61 4.35 7.12
N MET A 32 4.93 3.53 6.11
CA MET A 32 6.03 2.55 6.18
C MET A 32 7.43 3.18 6.01
N ALA A 33 7.52 4.42 5.51
CA ALA A 33 8.79 5.03 5.12
C ALA A 33 9.18 6.24 5.98
N PHE A 34 8.45 7.34 5.84
CA PHE A 34 8.92 8.67 6.24
C PHE A 34 8.68 9.04 7.71
N GLY A 35 8.25 8.09 8.54
CA GLY A 35 7.93 8.33 9.96
C GLY A 35 6.97 9.51 10.13
N ILE A 36 7.34 10.50 10.95
CA ILE A 36 6.47 11.65 11.25
C ILE A 36 6.12 12.52 10.03
N THR A 37 6.90 12.50 8.96
CA THR A 37 6.63 13.31 7.76
C THR A 37 5.76 12.58 6.74
N ALA A 38 5.51 11.27 6.91
CA ALA A 38 4.72 10.45 6.00
C ALA A 38 3.30 10.98 5.71
N PRO A 39 2.54 11.46 6.72
CA PRO A 39 1.21 12.05 6.49
C PRO A 39 1.20 13.38 5.68
N GLY A 40 2.38 13.92 5.38
CA GLY A 40 2.56 15.20 4.72
C GLY A 40 2.27 16.39 5.61
N GLN A 41 2.59 17.60 5.12
CA GLN A 41 2.41 18.82 5.90
C GLN A 41 0.93 19.19 6.05
N LYS A 42 0.60 19.84 7.17
CA LYS A 42 -0.64 20.60 7.32
C LYS A 42 -0.53 21.83 6.43
N ARG A 43 -1.59 22.15 5.68
CA ARG A 43 -1.66 23.45 5.01
C ARG A 43 -1.80 24.51 6.10
N PRO A 44 -0.90 25.50 6.21
CA PRO A 44 -1.06 26.54 7.21
C PRO A 44 -2.37 27.29 6.93
N LEU A 45 -3.26 27.35 7.93
CA LEU A 45 -4.50 28.12 7.84
C LEU A 45 -4.22 29.62 7.61
N ASN A 46 -3.04 30.09 8.05
CA ASN A 46 -2.50 31.39 7.74
C ASN A 46 -0.96 31.30 7.63
N PRO A 47 -0.36 31.51 6.44
CA PRO A 47 1.10 31.45 6.25
C PRO A 47 1.89 32.39 7.17
N GLU A 48 1.27 33.50 7.62
CA GLU A 48 1.91 34.51 8.46
C GLU A 48 1.89 34.16 9.96
N LYS A 49 1.08 33.18 10.38
CA LYS A 49 0.90 32.79 11.79
C LYS A 49 1.21 31.32 12.03
N LEU A 50 2.26 30.79 11.41
CA LEU A 50 2.79 29.50 11.86
C LEU A 50 3.38 29.69 13.26
N ALA A 51 2.64 29.32 14.30
CA ALA A 51 3.15 29.37 15.66
C ALA A 51 4.39 28.46 15.72
N LYS A 52 5.52 28.98 16.23
CA LYS A 52 6.80 28.27 16.29
C LYS A 52 6.75 26.91 17.04
N SER A 53 5.64 26.62 17.72
CA SER A 53 5.39 25.40 18.49
C SER A 53 4.48 24.39 17.78
N GLU A 54 3.94 24.67 16.60
CA GLU A 54 3.08 23.72 15.88
C GLU A 54 3.91 22.67 15.14
N ILE A 55 3.56 21.40 15.32
CA ILE A 55 4.10 20.31 14.50
C ILE A 55 3.51 20.48 13.09
N PRO A 56 4.32 20.72 12.06
CA PRO A 56 3.81 21.07 10.73
C PRO A 56 3.26 19.85 9.96
N TRP A 57 3.29 18.65 10.55
CA TRP A 57 2.92 17.39 9.92
C TRP A 57 1.54 16.94 10.35
N LYS A 58 0.79 16.33 9.44
CA LYS A 58 -0.46 15.64 9.78
C LYS A 58 -0.17 14.45 10.70
N SER A 59 -1.14 14.12 11.53
CA SER A 59 -1.18 12.87 12.29
C SER A 59 -1.50 11.70 11.37
N LEU A 60 -1.26 10.47 11.86
CA LEU A 60 -1.65 9.26 11.15
C LEU A 60 -3.18 9.17 10.97
N GLU A 61 -3.97 9.67 11.92
CA GLU A 61 -5.42 9.68 11.77
C GLU A 61 -5.89 10.69 10.71
N GLU A 62 -5.29 11.88 10.66
CA GLU A 62 -5.54 12.83 9.56
C GLU A 62 -5.17 12.22 8.19
N TYR A 63 -4.14 11.36 8.12
CA TYR A 63 -3.78 10.63 6.90
C TYR A 63 -4.82 9.57 6.53
N ARG A 64 -5.31 8.81 7.52
CA ARG A 64 -6.41 7.85 7.35
C ARG A 64 -7.69 8.51 6.90
N GLU A 65 -7.99 9.70 7.41
CA GLU A 65 -9.13 10.48 6.94
C GLU A 65 -9.01 10.84 5.46
N GLN A 66 -7.82 11.24 5.00
CA GLN A 66 -7.59 11.46 3.57
C GLN A 66 -7.81 10.20 2.73
N ILE A 67 -7.47 9.02 3.27
CA ILE A 67 -7.74 7.75 2.58
C ILE A 67 -9.25 7.53 2.48
N ARG A 68 -10.01 7.76 3.57
CA ARG A 68 -11.47 7.67 3.57
C ARG A 68 -12.09 8.63 2.55
N GLU A 69 -11.61 9.88 2.47
CA GLU A 69 -12.05 10.86 1.49
C GLU A 69 -11.80 10.39 0.05
N VAL A 70 -10.62 9.86 -0.27
CA VAL A 70 -10.32 9.33 -1.61
C VAL A 70 -11.20 8.12 -1.94
N VAL A 71 -11.44 7.24 -0.98
CA VAL A 71 -12.33 6.09 -1.16
C VAL A 71 -13.77 6.55 -1.43
N ALA A 72 -14.25 7.54 -0.68
CA ALA A 72 -15.59 8.10 -0.85
C ALA A 72 -15.76 8.81 -2.21
N GLN A 73 -14.71 9.45 -2.74
CA GLN A 73 -14.73 10.05 -4.08
C GLN A 73 -14.94 9.00 -5.18
N GLY A 74 -14.47 7.76 -4.99
CA GLY A 74 -14.71 6.67 -5.92
C GLY A 74 -13.99 6.79 -7.27
N LEU A 75 -13.01 7.70 -7.40
CA LEU A 75 -12.33 8.00 -8.67
C LEU A 75 -11.21 7.01 -9.02
N VAL A 76 -10.71 6.28 -8.02
CA VAL A 76 -9.65 5.28 -8.17
C VAL A 76 -10.24 3.88 -8.21
N ASP A 77 -9.46 2.90 -8.67
CA ASP A 77 -9.85 1.49 -8.67
C ASP A 77 -9.20 0.69 -7.55
N ILE A 78 -7.99 1.12 -7.18
CA ILE A 78 -7.15 0.47 -6.18
C ILE A 78 -6.74 1.50 -5.14
N MET A 79 -6.90 1.14 -3.87
CA MET A 79 -6.33 1.87 -2.75
C MET A 79 -5.21 1.01 -2.14
N LEU A 80 -3.96 1.36 -2.42
CA LEU A 80 -2.79 0.65 -1.90
C LEU A 80 -2.41 1.20 -0.53
N LEU A 81 -2.27 0.32 0.46
CA LEU A 81 -2.10 0.66 1.87
C LEU A 81 -0.91 -0.07 2.49
N SER A 82 -0.40 0.46 3.61
CA SER A 82 0.46 -0.29 4.52
C SER A 82 -0.34 -1.39 5.24
N ALA A 83 0.33 -2.42 5.76
CA ALA A 83 -0.34 -3.46 6.57
C ALA A 83 -1.13 -2.87 7.75
N SER A 84 -0.59 -1.83 8.41
CA SER A 84 -1.25 -1.10 9.50
C SER A 84 -2.53 -0.40 9.05
N ASN A 85 -2.51 0.25 7.88
CA ASN A 85 -3.70 0.90 7.34
C ASN A 85 -4.72 -0.10 6.78
N VAL A 86 -4.29 -1.26 6.27
CA VAL A 86 -5.21 -2.36 5.92
C VAL A 86 -5.94 -2.87 7.16
N GLU A 87 -5.23 -3.14 8.25
CA GLU A 87 -5.85 -3.59 9.50
C GLU A 87 -6.90 -2.59 9.99
N GLN A 88 -6.54 -1.30 10.03
CA GLN A 88 -7.46 -0.29 10.52
C GLN A 88 -8.65 -0.06 9.56
N LEU A 89 -8.39 0.23 8.29
CA LEU A 89 -9.40 0.72 7.36
C LEU A 89 -10.19 -0.42 6.71
N ALA A 90 -9.54 -1.51 6.30
CA ALA A 90 -10.22 -2.62 5.65
C ALA A 90 -10.85 -3.57 6.68
N MET A 91 -10.09 -4.00 7.69
CA MET A 91 -10.57 -5.05 8.60
C MET A 91 -11.49 -4.52 9.70
N ARG A 92 -11.05 -3.49 10.43
CA ARG A 92 -11.80 -2.94 11.58
C ARG A 92 -12.96 -2.06 11.14
N GLU A 93 -12.70 -1.11 10.23
CA GLU A 93 -13.70 -0.16 9.77
C GLU A 93 -14.57 -0.68 8.63
N ARG A 94 -14.14 -1.75 7.94
CA ARG A 94 -14.85 -2.31 6.76
C ARG A 94 -15.10 -1.29 5.66
N LEU A 95 -14.19 -0.32 5.51
CA LEU A 95 -14.30 0.81 4.57
C LEU A 95 -14.60 0.37 3.13
N PHE A 96 -14.09 -0.80 2.72
CA PHE A 96 -14.21 -1.30 1.36
C PHE A 96 -15.36 -2.28 1.14
N ALA A 97 -16.15 -2.63 2.16
CA ALA A 97 -17.25 -3.61 2.03
C ALA A 97 -18.33 -3.12 1.05
N ASP A 98 -18.70 -1.84 1.17
CA ASP A 98 -19.73 -1.18 0.36
C ASP A 98 -19.14 -0.18 -0.66
N SER A 99 -17.90 -0.42 -1.10
CA SER A 99 -17.20 0.39 -2.12
C SER A 99 -16.81 -0.45 -3.33
N HIS A 100 -16.80 0.14 -4.52
CA HIS A 100 -16.25 -0.47 -5.73
C HIS A 100 -14.71 -0.46 -5.76
N ILE A 101 -14.07 0.25 -4.84
CA ILE A 101 -12.61 0.30 -4.73
C ILE A 101 -12.08 -1.00 -4.15
N THR A 102 -10.99 -1.49 -4.74
CA THR A 102 -10.27 -2.68 -4.32
C THR A 102 -9.15 -2.29 -3.35
N PRO A 103 -9.16 -2.78 -2.09
CA PRO A 103 -8.02 -2.58 -1.20
C PRO A 103 -6.83 -3.41 -1.69
N ALA A 104 -5.64 -2.83 -1.64
CA ALA A 104 -4.38 -3.52 -1.88
C ALA A 104 -3.41 -3.24 -0.73
N ALA A 105 -2.47 -4.16 -0.49
CA ALA A 105 -1.44 -4.00 0.53
C ALA A 105 -0.05 -3.95 -0.10
N ARG A 106 0.85 -3.10 0.43
CA ARG A 106 2.28 -3.27 0.21
C ARG A 106 2.71 -4.56 0.93
N ALA A 107 3.09 -5.57 0.14
CA ALA A 107 3.38 -6.91 0.62
C ALA A 107 4.88 -7.12 0.93
N ASN A 108 5.74 -6.17 0.59
CA ASN A 108 7.15 -6.14 0.96
C ASN A 108 7.65 -4.72 1.24
N ASP A 109 8.69 -4.61 2.05
CA ASP A 109 9.29 -3.36 2.50
C ASP A 109 10.80 -3.48 2.44
N THR A 110 11.31 -3.19 1.25
CA THR A 110 12.73 -3.27 0.96
C THR A 110 13.51 -2.18 1.72
N SER A 111 14.79 -2.44 2.00
CA SER A 111 15.57 -1.57 2.92
C SER A 111 15.72 -0.11 2.46
N ASP A 112 15.52 0.17 1.19
CA ASP A 112 15.53 1.51 0.58
C ASP A 112 14.29 2.36 0.93
N ILE A 113 13.21 1.75 1.42
CA ILE A 113 12.05 2.50 1.94
C ILE A 113 12.14 2.77 3.44
N TRP A 114 13.12 2.20 4.15
CA TRP A 114 13.30 2.41 5.59
C TRP A 114 13.98 3.75 5.88
N VAL A 115 13.23 4.85 5.73
CA VAL A 115 13.71 6.22 5.96
C VAL A 115 13.73 6.56 7.45
N VAL A 116 14.55 5.82 8.20
CA VAL A 116 14.69 5.95 9.65
C VAL A 116 15.60 7.14 10.00
N ARG A 117 15.18 7.96 10.98
CA ARG A 117 15.94 9.12 11.45
C ARG A 117 17.35 8.71 11.90
N GLY A 118 18.37 9.27 11.24
CA GLY A 118 19.78 9.04 11.56
C GLY A 118 20.36 7.74 11.00
N ALA A 119 19.57 6.92 10.32
CA ALA A 119 20.05 5.75 9.62
C ALA A 119 20.62 6.09 8.24
N SER A 120 21.45 5.20 7.70
CA SER A 120 22.05 5.32 6.37
C SER A 120 21.55 4.24 5.40
N TYR A 121 20.41 3.61 5.68
CA TYR A 121 19.89 2.50 4.86
C TYR A 121 19.63 2.92 3.41
N THR A 122 19.11 4.13 3.21
CA THR A 122 18.85 4.73 1.90
C THR A 122 20.11 5.07 1.10
N ALA A 123 21.29 5.07 1.75
CA ALA A 123 22.58 5.27 1.08
C ALA A 123 23.20 3.96 0.57
N THR A 124 22.54 2.81 0.80
CA THR A 124 23.00 1.50 0.37
C THR A 124 22.03 0.87 -0.63
N PRO A 125 22.50 0.02 -1.56
CA PRO A 125 21.60 -0.69 -2.47
C PRO A 125 20.58 -1.52 -1.70
N SER A 126 19.34 -1.49 -2.19
CA SER A 126 18.18 -2.15 -1.60
C SER A 126 18.41 -3.63 -1.27
N ARG A 127 17.80 -4.10 -0.18
CA ARG A 127 17.74 -5.51 0.21
C ARG A 127 16.27 -5.95 0.34
N PRO A 128 15.90 -7.16 -0.13
CA PRO A 128 14.55 -7.66 -0.03
C PRO A 128 14.17 -7.98 1.42
N PHE A 129 12.98 -7.57 1.85
CA PHE A 129 12.41 -7.91 3.16
C PHE A 129 10.87 -7.82 3.12
N ARG A 130 10.22 -8.53 4.05
CA ARG A 130 8.75 -8.53 4.24
C ARG A 130 8.43 -8.50 5.73
N SER A 131 7.90 -7.38 6.20
CA SER A 131 7.45 -7.18 7.58
C SER A 131 6.16 -7.97 7.89
N ALA A 132 5.26 -8.10 6.91
CA ALA A 132 3.98 -8.80 7.07
C ALA A 132 3.89 -10.03 6.14
N THR A 133 3.32 -11.11 6.66
CA THR A 133 2.93 -12.30 5.88
C THR A 133 1.71 -12.01 5.00
N LEU A 134 1.46 -12.81 3.96
CA LEU A 134 0.23 -12.66 3.15
C LEU A 134 -1.05 -12.84 3.97
N ASN A 135 -1.07 -13.78 4.91
CA ASN A 135 -2.23 -14.01 5.77
C ASN A 135 -2.56 -12.79 6.65
N HIS A 136 -1.54 -12.15 7.23
CA HIS A 136 -1.75 -10.90 7.99
C HIS A 136 -2.34 -9.77 7.17
N ILE A 137 -1.94 -9.59 5.90
CA ILE A 137 -2.56 -8.55 5.06
C ILE A 137 -3.96 -8.95 4.58
N LYS A 138 -4.22 -10.26 4.41
CA LYS A 138 -5.49 -10.79 3.87
C LYS A 138 -6.59 -10.90 4.93
N CYS A 139 -6.27 -11.43 6.11
CA CYS A 139 -7.26 -11.70 7.17
C CYS A 139 -6.85 -11.20 8.57
N GLY A 140 -5.62 -10.73 8.76
CA GLY A 140 -5.16 -10.18 10.04
C GLY A 140 -4.62 -11.21 11.03
N ALA A 141 -4.25 -12.41 10.57
CA ALA A 141 -3.68 -13.48 11.39
C ALA A 141 -2.48 -14.15 10.71
N ILE A 142 -1.68 -14.90 11.47
CA ILE A 142 -0.59 -15.74 10.92
C ILE A 142 -1.18 -16.83 10.02
N ASP A 143 -2.23 -17.49 10.49
CA ASP A 143 -2.95 -18.54 9.78
C ASP A 143 -4.38 -18.07 9.54
N CYS A 144 -4.77 -17.93 8.28
CA CYS A 144 -6.15 -17.67 7.90
C CYS A 144 -6.90 -19.00 7.76
N ASP A 145 -8.16 -19.02 8.19
CA ASP A 145 -9.10 -20.03 7.74
C ASP A 145 -9.34 -19.83 6.22
N PRO A 146 -9.01 -20.83 5.36
CA PRO A 146 -9.18 -20.70 3.92
C PRO A 146 -10.63 -20.45 3.47
N ASP A 147 -11.60 -20.87 4.29
CA ASP A 147 -13.03 -20.71 3.98
C ASP A 147 -13.61 -19.39 4.54
N ALA A 148 -12.84 -18.67 5.36
CA ALA A 148 -13.27 -17.38 5.90
C ALA A 148 -13.22 -16.28 4.84
N PRO A 149 -14.14 -15.29 4.91
CA PRO A 149 -14.12 -14.17 4.00
C PRO A 149 -12.87 -13.32 4.20
N THR A 150 -12.28 -12.85 3.09
CA THR A 150 -11.23 -11.83 3.12
C THR A 150 -11.74 -10.57 3.81
N THR A 151 -11.07 -10.16 4.89
CA THR A 151 -11.38 -8.93 5.64
C THR A 151 -10.41 -7.79 5.35
N GLY A 152 -9.20 -8.10 4.89
CA GLY A 152 -8.14 -7.17 4.54
C GLY A 152 -8.03 -6.95 3.04
N ALA A 153 -6.83 -7.19 2.50
CA ALA A 153 -6.52 -7.06 1.07
C ALA A 153 -6.07 -8.40 0.49
N ASP A 154 -6.72 -8.82 -0.61
CA ASP A 154 -6.34 -10.01 -1.41
C ASP A 154 -5.58 -9.61 -2.69
N LEU A 155 -5.05 -8.39 -2.70
CA LEU A 155 -4.22 -7.84 -3.77
C LEU A 155 -2.95 -7.25 -3.14
N GLY A 156 -1.79 -7.77 -3.55
CA GLY A 156 -0.49 -7.36 -3.02
C GLY A 156 0.36 -6.60 -4.04
N LEU A 157 1.01 -5.53 -3.61
CA LEU A 157 2.13 -4.92 -4.32
C LEU A 157 3.45 -5.45 -3.76
N TYR A 158 4.26 -6.07 -4.61
CA TYR A 158 5.64 -6.43 -4.32
C TYR A 158 6.59 -5.59 -5.18
N SER A 159 7.46 -4.78 -4.57
CA SER A 159 8.46 -3.98 -5.27
C SER A 159 9.80 -4.71 -5.42
N VAL A 160 10.43 -4.54 -6.57
CA VAL A 160 11.73 -5.09 -6.94
C VAL A 160 12.62 -3.94 -7.42
N THR A 161 13.79 -3.77 -6.80
CA THR A 161 14.77 -2.75 -7.18
C THR A 161 16.04 -3.44 -7.67
N PHE A 162 16.32 -3.35 -8.98
CA PHE A 162 17.56 -3.88 -9.56
C PHE A 162 18.71 -2.90 -9.38
N THR A 163 19.86 -3.41 -8.98
CA THR A 163 21.03 -2.63 -8.55
C THR A 163 22.22 -2.80 -9.48
N ASN A 164 22.09 -3.60 -10.54
CA ASN A 164 23.16 -3.95 -11.48
C ASN A 164 24.32 -4.65 -10.78
N ASP A 165 23.98 -5.49 -9.79
CA ASP A 165 24.88 -6.34 -9.03
C ASP A 165 24.27 -7.74 -9.04
N LEU A 166 24.96 -8.70 -9.68
CA LEU A 166 24.42 -10.03 -9.92
C LEU A 166 23.99 -10.73 -8.62
N GLN A 167 24.77 -10.59 -7.54
CA GLN A 167 24.47 -11.26 -6.29
C GLN A 167 23.18 -10.68 -5.67
N ARG A 168 23.06 -9.35 -5.64
CA ARG A 168 21.90 -8.66 -5.06
C ARG A 168 20.64 -8.84 -5.90
N ASP A 169 20.78 -8.78 -7.21
CA ASP A 169 19.67 -8.94 -8.14
C ASP A 169 19.18 -10.40 -8.10
N HIS A 170 20.09 -11.38 -7.97
CA HIS A 170 19.73 -12.78 -7.74
C HIS A 170 19.01 -12.99 -6.39
N GLU A 171 19.48 -12.37 -5.30
CA GLU A 171 18.79 -12.41 -4.00
C GLU A 171 17.38 -11.84 -4.11
N THR A 172 17.22 -10.70 -4.79
CA THR A 172 15.92 -10.04 -4.98
C THR A 172 14.96 -10.89 -5.79
N LEU A 173 15.43 -11.48 -6.90
CA LEU A 173 14.64 -12.40 -7.72
C LEU A 173 14.26 -13.68 -6.96
N SER A 174 15.15 -14.20 -6.13
CA SER A 174 14.88 -15.38 -5.28
C SER A 174 13.78 -15.08 -4.26
N ALA A 175 13.82 -13.92 -3.62
CA ALA A 175 12.78 -13.48 -2.69
C ALA A 175 11.44 -13.25 -3.39
N PHE A 176 11.46 -12.65 -4.60
CA PHE A 176 10.24 -12.46 -5.39
C PHE A 176 9.62 -13.78 -5.86
N LYS A 177 10.44 -14.77 -6.24
CA LYS A 177 9.98 -16.13 -6.57
C LYS A 177 9.25 -16.76 -5.38
N ALA A 178 9.86 -16.74 -4.20
CA ALA A 178 9.24 -17.29 -2.98
C ALA A 178 7.92 -16.57 -2.63
N PHE A 179 7.87 -15.25 -2.78
CA PHE A 179 6.63 -14.48 -2.61
C PHE A 179 5.54 -14.91 -3.59
N ARG A 180 5.87 -15.06 -4.89
CA ARG A 180 4.92 -15.50 -5.91
C ARG A 180 4.37 -16.90 -5.63
N GLU A 181 5.22 -17.82 -5.20
CA GLU A 181 4.81 -19.19 -4.83
C GLU A 181 3.86 -19.20 -3.62
N GLU A 182 4.00 -18.27 -2.68
CA GLU A 182 3.07 -18.12 -1.53
C GLU A 182 1.74 -17.45 -1.93
N ALA A 183 1.75 -16.61 -2.99
CA ALA A 183 0.61 -15.80 -3.39
C ALA A 183 -0.31 -16.45 -4.44
N GLU A 184 0.14 -17.51 -5.11
CA GLU A 184 -0.61 -18.31 -6.09
C GLU A 184 -1.52 -19.35 -5.42
#